data_AF-A0A7W7MK38-F1
#
_entry.id   AF-A0A7W7MK38-F1
#
_cell.length_a   1.000
_cell.length_b   1.000
_cell.length_c   1.000
_cell.angle_alpha   90.00
_cell.angle_beta   90.00
_cell.angle_gamma   90.00
#
_symmetry.space_group_name_H-M   'P 1'
#
loop_
_entity.id
_entity.type
_entity.pdbx_description
1 polymer ?
#
loop_
_entity_poly.entity_id
_entity_poly.type
_entity_poly.pdbx_seq_one_letter_code
_entity_poly.pdbx_strand_id
1 'polypeptide(L)'
;MAGTRDRLVAVAALTVVWMLLWGSFSWLTLVGGLLVSVLVLAVFPLPRVTFAGRLRPAGLLRFAVRFVVDLWVASFQLAWTALAGRREPRSAVLAVRLAVRSDLNLTMCAEAVSLVPGSLIVDLDRETGVLYVHVFDVAGPADIARFRRDVHEIERRIIGAVGSDAEIAVVEGVRDDHRRCVPCRRGGNDAGPHRPGAVDAGPDRGHGRAAGDHGVCDRRGGRLQPGRDRASDSARVVAARRGRLGGGGPVRRPRGAAEVRYRGGRAVMGVTAVLDAVAGFCLLGGALLSLAAGVGLLRFPDLLSRMHAATKPQVLGLLLILTGTAIRLGTLVDITTLVLVGVFQLITAPVAAHMVGRAAYRAGLVRRELLLTDELAATVRRGRPGRGSRRGW
;
A
#
# COMPACT_ATOMS: atom_id res chain seq x y z
N MET A 1 -2.74 15.83 -36.90
CA MET A 1 -1.43 16.28 -36.38
C MET A 1 -1.19 15.99 -34.89
N ALA A 2 -2.18 15.51 -34.10
CA ALA A 2 -1.98 15.19 -32.67
C ALA A 2 -0.99 14.04 -32.40
N GLY A 3 -0.96 13.00 -33.24
CA GLY A 3 -0.13 11.81 -32.98
C GLY A 3 1.39 12.00 -33.11
N THR A 4 1.87 13.00 -33.85
CA THR A 4 3.32 13.20 -34.04
C THR A 4 3.98 13.79 -32.80
N ARG A 5 3.29 14.71 -32.10
CA ARG A 5 3.79 15.30 -30.86
C ARG A 5 3.91 14.24 -29.75
N ASP A 6 2.86 13.45 -29.57
CA ASP A 6 2.84 12.38 -28.57
C ASP A 6 3.96 11.34 -28.82
N ARG A 7 4.18 10.98 -30.09
CA ARG A 7 5.27 10.07 -30.48
C ARG A 7 6.65 10.66 -30.21
N LEU A 8 6.86 11.95 -30.50
CA LEU A 8 8.13 12.62 -30.21
C LEU A 8 8.41 12.68 -28.71
N VAL A 9 7.40 12.99 -27.89
CA VAL A 9 7.50 12.99 -26.44
C VAL A 9 7.84 11.58 -25.93
N ALA A 10 7.18 10.54 -26.45
CA ALA A 10 7.46 9.16 -26.07
C ALA A 10 8.89 8.73 -26.45
N VAL A 11 9.35 9.03 -27.68
CA VAL A 11 10.73 8.75 -28.12
C VAL A 11 11.74 9.46 -27.22
N ALA A 12 11.53 10.75 -26.94
CA ALA A 12 12.42 11.53 -26.09
C ALA A 12 12.47 10.93 -24.66
N ALA A 13 11.32 10.61 -24.07
CA ALA A 13 11.25 10.03 -22.74
C ALA A 13 11.93 8.65 -22.66
N LEU A 14 11.68 7.77 -23.63
CA LEU A 14 12.34 6.45 -23.71
C LEU A 14 13.86 6.59 -23.90
N THR A 15 14.30 7.55 -24.71
CA THR A 15 15.73 7.83 -24.91
C THR A 15 16.38 8.36 -23.63
N VAL A 16 15.70 9.24 -22.88
CA VAL A 16 16.19 9.71 -21.57
C VAL A 16 16.31 8.55 -20.58
N VAL A 17 15.30 7.70 -20.49
CA VAL A 17 15.34 6.49 -19.66
C VAL A 17 16.51 5.58 -20.06
N TRP A 18 16.74 5.39 -21.37
CA TRP A 18 17.88 4.64 -21.89
C TRP A 18 19.21 5.24 -21.45
N MET A 19 19.39 6.56 -21.57
CA MET A 19 20.64 7.22 -21.16
C MET A 19 20.86 7.13 -19.64
N LEU A 20 19.79 7.24 -18.84
CA LEU A 20 19.86 7.06 -17.38
C LEU A 20 20.22 5.62 -17.00
N LEU A 21 19.71 4.63 -17.74
CA LEU A 21 20.03 3.22 -17.52
C LEU A 21 21.52 2.93 -17.75
N TRP A 22 22.12 3.50 -18.78
CA TRP A 22 23.55 3.34 -19.09
C TRP A 22 24.46 4.27 -18.27
N GLY A 23 23.90 5.27 -17.59
CA GLY A 23 24.63 6.25 -16.78
C GLY A 23 25.65 7.10 -17.55
N SER A 24 25.65 7.05 -18.88
CA SER A 24 26.63 7.73 -19.74
C SER A 24 25.95 8.58 -20.81
N PHE A 25 26.33 9.85 -20.85
CA PHE A 25 25.84 10.83 -21.82
C PHE A 25 26.82 10.94 -22.99
N SER A 26 26.81 9.94 -23.87
CA SER A 26 27.65 9.90 -25.06
C SER A 26 26.79 9.95 -26.33
N TRP A 27 27.38 10.33 -27.46
CA TRP A 27 26.69 10.28 -28.75
C TRP A 27 26.23 8.87 -29.10
N LEU A 28 27.02 7.86 -28.76
CA LEU A 28 26.66 6.46 -29.01
C LEU A 28 25.43 6.04 -28.20
N THR A 29 25.35 6.41 -26.92
CA THR A 29 24.19 6.08 -26.08
C THR A 29 22.94 6.86 -26.49
N LEU A 30 23.10 8.11 -26.94
CA LEU A 30 21.98 8.91 -27.47
C LEU A 30 21.42 8.31 -28.76
N VAL A 31 22.27 8.03 -29.75
CA VAL A 31 21.85 7.47 -31.05
C VAL A 31 21.29 6.06 -30.86
N GLY A 32 21.94 5.22 -30.05
CA GLY A 32 21.41 3.91 -29.69
C GLY A 32 20.04 4.00 -29.01
N GLY A 33 19.88 4.92 -28.06
CA GLY A 33 18.60 5.16 -27.38
C GLY A 33 17.50 5.63 -28.31
N LEU A 34 17.80 6.53 -29.26
CA LEU A 34 16.86 6.97 -30.29
C LEU A 34 16.41 5.82 -31.20
N LEU A 35 17.36 5.03 -31.69
CA LEU A 35 17.08 3.88 -32.55
C LEU A 35 16.20 2.85 -31.84
N VAL A 36 16.56 2.49 -30.59
CA VAL A 36 15.79 1.54 -29.77
C VAL A 36 14.40 2.10 -29.46
N SER A 37 14.28 3.38 -29.11
CA SER A 37 12.99 4.02 -28.80
C SER A 37 12.05 4.01 -30.00
N VAL A 38 12.57 4.35 -31.20
CA VAL A 38 11.79 4.31 -32.45
C VAL A 38 11.37 2.88 -32.78
N LEU A 39 12.27 1.91 -32.63
CA LEU A 39 11.98 0.49 -32.85
C LEU A 39 10.89 -0.01 -31.89
N VAL A 40 11.02 0.27 -30.59
CA VAL A 40 10.04 -0.10 -29.57
C VAL A 40 8.67 0.47 -29.90
N LEU A 41 8.57 1.75 -30.27
CA LEU A 41 7.29 2.37 -30.64
C LEU A 41 6.75 1.94 -32.01
N ALA A 42 7.59 1.37 -32.87
CA ALA A 42 7.16 0.76 -34.12
C ALA A 42 6.55 -0.63 -33.89
N VAL A 43 7.16 -1.43 -33.01
CA VAL A 43 6.69 -2.78 -32.64
C VAL A 43 5.48 -2.72 -31.70
N PHE A 44 5.49 -1.77 -30.75
CA PHE A 44 4.46 -1.58 -29.72
C PHE A 44 3.86 -0.17 -29.83
N PRO A 45 2.99 0.08 -30.82
CA PRO A 45 2.40 1.40 -31.01
C PRO A 45 1.50 1.77 -29.83
N LEU A 46 1.84 2.87 -29.15
CA LEU A 46 1.08 3.36 -28.00
C LEU A 46 -0.32 3.85 -28.45
N PRO A 47 -1.41 3.44 -27.77
CA PRO A 47 -2.71 4.08 -27.94
C PRO A 47 -2.61 5.54 -27.48
N ARG A 48 -3.42 6.41 -28.10
CA ARG A 48 -3.37 7.85 -27.84
C ARG A 48 -3.80 8.13 -26.40
N VAL A 49 -2.90 8.70 -25.60
CA VAL A 49 -3.20 9.17 -24.24
C VAL A 49 -3.55 10.65 -24.33
N THR A 50 -4.79 10.99 -24.04
CA THR A 50 -5.24 12.39 -24.03
C THR A 50 -4.74 13.10 -22.77
N PHE A 51 -3.53 13.67 -22.83
CA PHE A 51 -3.01 14.55 -21.79
C PHE A 51 -3.47 15.99 -22.08
N ALA A 52 -4.57 16.42 -21.48
CA ALA A 52 -5.11 17.78 -21.64
C ALA A 52 -4.72 18.74 -20.48
N GLY A 53 -4.07 18.22 -19.45
CA GLY A 53 -3.76 18.96 -18.22
C GLY A 53 -2.42 19.69 -18.23
N ARG A 54 -2.10 20.34 -17.11
CA ARG A 54 -0.82 21.03 -16.89
C ARG A 54 -0.18 20.52 -15.60
N LEU A 55 1.13 20.31 -15.62
CA LEU A 55 1.89 19.92 -14.42
C LEU A 55 1.96 21.11 -13.46
N ARG A 56 1.43 20.94 -12.24
CA ARG A 56 1.48 21.96 -11.17
C ARG A 56 2.48 21.52 -10.10
N PRO A 57 3.69 22.11 -10.02
CA PRO A 57 4.74 21.64 -9.11
C PRO A 57 4.31 21.56 -7.64
N ALA A 58 3.58 22.57 -7.16
CA ALA A 58 3.05 22.57 -5.79
C ALA A 58 1.97 21.52 -5.55
N GLY A 59 1.17 21.18 -6.58
CA GLY A 59 0.20 20.08 -6.50
C GLY A 59 0.89 18.72 -6.49
N LEU A 60 1.87 18.55 -7.38
CA LEU A 60 2.68 17.34 -7.48
C LEU A 60 3.46 17.07 -6.19
N LEU A 61 4.10 18.08 -5.61
CA LEU A 61 4.82 17.96 -4.35
C LEU A 61 3.89 17.56 -3.20
N ARG A 62 2.72 18.19 -3.09
CA ARG A 62 1.72 17.82 -2.07
C ARG A 62 1.22 16.39 -2.24
N PHE A 63 0.95 15.97 -3.48
CA PHE A 63 0.57 14.59 -3.79
C PHE A 63 1.70 13.63 -3.40
N ALA A 64 2.94 13.88 -3.85
CA ALA A 64 4.09 13.03 -3.60
C ALA A 64 4.40 12.88 -2.11
N VAL A 65 4.47 13.98 -1.35
CA VAL A 65 4.74 13.93 0.11
C VAL A 65 3.67 13.12 0.82
N ARG A 66 2.39 13.41 0.55
CA ARG A 66 1.30 12.69 1.21
C ARG A 66 1.26 11.22 0.79
N PHE A 67 1.50 10.93 -0.48
CA PHE A 67 1.56 9.57 -1.01
C PHE A 67 2.68 8.75 -0.37
N VAL A 68 3.86 9.34 -0.19
CA VAL A 68 4.98 8.70 0.54
C VAL A 68 4.55 8.41 1.97
N VAL A 69 3.93 9.35 2.68
CA VAL A 69 3.43 9.10 4.05
C VAL A 69 2.40 7.96 4.08
N ASP A 70 1.43 7.97 3.15
CA ASP A 70 0.41 6.93 3.06
C ASP A 70 1.06 5.54 2.78
N LEU A 71 2.04 5.48 1.88
CA LEU A 71 2.82 4.27 1.56
C LEU A 71 3.63 3.76 2.76
N TRP A 72 4.26 4.68 3.50
CA TRP A 72 5.01 4.37 4.72
C TRP A 72 4.08 3.74 5.77
N VAL A 73 3.02 4.45 6.15
CA VAL A 73 2.05 3.98 7.16
C VAL A 73 1.46 2.62 6.76
N ALA A 74 1.08 2.45 5.50
CA ALA A 74 0.54 1.20 4.96
C ALA A 74 1.48 0.01 5.15
N SER A 75 2.75 0.21 4.80
CA SER A 75 3.75 -0.84 4.81
C SER A 75 4.02 -1.33 6.23
N PHE A 76 4.12 -0.42 7.19
CA PHE A 76 4.29 -0.78 8.60
C PHE A 76 3.06 -1.43 9.21
N GLN A 77 1.86 -0.91 8.93
CA GLN A 77 0.61 -1.52 9.39
C GLN A 77 0.50 -2.97 8.92
N LEU A 78 0.76 -3.20 7.62
CA LEU A 78 0.61 -4.53 7.06
C LEU A 78 1.73 -5.50 7.49
N ALA A 79 2.97 -5.00 7.60
CA ALA A 79 4.08 -5.76 8.17
C ALA A 79 3.78 -6.17 9.61
N TRP A 80 3.22 -5.26 10.41
CA TRP A 80 2.80 -5.55 11.77
C TRP A 80 1.68 -6.60 11.81
N THR A 81 0.66 -6.49 10.97
CA THR A 81 -0.43 -7.49 10.91
C THR A 81 0.10 -8.87 10.51
N ALA A 82 1.04 -8.94 9.56
CA ALA A 82 1.69 -10.19 9.17
C ALA A 82 2.46 -10.85 10.33
N LEU A 83 3.18 -10.05 11.13
CA LEU A 83 3.98 -10.54 12.26
C LEU A 83 3.14 -10.84 13.52
N ALA A 84 2.25 -9.93 13.89
CA ALA A 84 1.48 -9.99 15.13
C ALA A 84 0.45 -11.11 15.13
N GLY A 85 -0.21 -11.36 14.00
CA GLY A 85 -0.85 -12.66 13.79
C GLY A 85 -2.13 -12.99 14.51
N ARG A 86 -2.83 -11.96 14.99
CA ARG A 86 -3.87 -12.15 16.01
C ARG A 86 -5.28 -12.29 15.44
N ARG A 87 -5.50 -12.09 14.12
CA ARG A 87 -6.84 -12.10 13.48
C ARG A 87 -6.76 -12.50 12.01
N GLU A 88 -7.76 -13.26 11.54
CA GLU A 88 -8.04 -13.41 10.11
C GLU A 88 -8.67 -12.11 9.59
N PRO A 89 -8.00 -11.38 8.67
CA PRO A 89 -8.54 -10.12 8.15
C PRO A 89 -9.79 -10.40 7.32
N ARG A 90 -10.87 -9.68 7.60
CA ARG A 90 -12.04 -9.65 6.71
C ARG A 90 -11.78 -8.65 5.59
N SER A 91 -12.24 -8.96 4.39
CA SER A 91 -11.98 -8.11 3.22
C SER A 91 -13.28 -7.75 2.51
N ALA A 92 -13.21 -6.85 1.53
CA ALA A 92 -14.37 -6.51 0.69
C ALA A 92 -13.89 -6.16 -0.72
N VAL A 93 -14.74 -6.38 -1.73
CA VAL A 93 -14.53 -5.88 -3.10
C VAL A 93 -15.57 -4.79 -3.36
N LEU A 94 -15.09 -3.55 -3.48
CA LEU A 94 -15.92 -2.36 -3.59
C LEU A 94 -15.81 -1.74 -4.99
N ALA A 95 -16.92 -1.27 -5.52
CA ALA A 95 -16.97 -0.45 -6.72
C ALA A 95 -16.88 1.03 -6.33
N VAL A 96 -15.91 1.74 -6.92
CA VAL A 96 -15.73 3.19 -6.75
C VAL A 96 -15.70 3.85 -8.13
N ARG A 97 -16.66 4.75 -8.38
CA ARG A 97 -16.75 5.48 -9.65
C ARG A 97 -15.95 6.77 -9.55
N LEU A 98 -15.00 6.98 -10.46
CA LEU A 98 -14.23 8.23 -10.52
C LEU A 98 -15.07 9.38 -11.10
N ALA A 99 -14.79 10.60 -10.65
CA ALA A 99 -15.41 11.82 -11.17
C ALA A 99 -14.91 12.12 -12.59
N VAL A 100 -13.61 11.96 -12.83
CA VAL A 100 -12.97 12.20 -14.13
C VAL A 100 -12.62 10.88 -14.80
N ARG A 101 -13.10 10.67 -16.03
CA ARG A 101 -12.97 9.39 -16.76
C ARG A 101 -11.89 9.38 -17.84
N SER A 102 -10.93 10.30 -17.79
CA SER A 102 -9.79 10.26 -18.71
C SER A 102 -8.91 9.03 -18.42
N ASP A 103 -8.40 8.38 -19.47
CA ASP A 103 -7.57 7.17 -19.34
C ASP A 103 -6.34 7.39 -18.45
N LEU A 104 -5.77 8.59 -18.52
CA LEU A 104 -4.67 9.00 -17.66
C LEU A 104 -5.08 9.06 -16.19
N ASN A 105 -6.20 9.73 -15.87
CA ASN A 105 -6.70 9.82 -14.51
C ASN A 105 -7.05 8.44 -13.95
N LEU A 106 -7.74 7.61 -14.75
CA LEU A 106 -8.07 6.24 -14.37
C LEU A 106 -6.82 5.44 -14.01
N THR A 107 -5.78 5.54 -14.84
CA THR A 107 -4.52 4.81 -14.62
C THR A 107 -3.79 5.35 -13.39
N MET A 108 -3.61 6.65 -13.27
CA MET A 108 -2.94 7.26 -12.11
C MET A 108 -3.69 6.97 -10.80
N CYS A 109 -5.02 7.04 -10.81
CA CYS A 109 -5.84 6.68 -9.65
C CYS A 109 -5.72 5.19 -9.32
N ALA A 110 -5.76 4.30 -10.31
CA ALA A 110 -5.61 2.87 -10.10
C ALA A 110 -4.24 2.51 -9.48
N GLU A 111 -3.16 3.11 -10.00
CA GLU A 111 -1.80 2.95 -9.47
C GLU A 111 -1.70 3.49 -8.05
N ALA A 112 -2.15 4.74 -7.81
CA ALA A 112 -2.08 5.36 -6.50
C ALA A 112 -2.92 4.62 -5.45
N VAL A 113 -4.15 4.22 -5.80
CA VAL A 113 -5.03 3.43 -4.91
C VAL A 113 -4.41 2.07 -4.62
N SER A 114 -3.77 1.40 -5.58
CA SER A 114 -3.12 0.11 -5.32
C SER A 114 -1.95 0.20 -4.32
N LEU A 115 -1.30 1.37 -4.25
CA LEU A 115 -0.19 1.64 -3.32
C LEU A 115 -0.66 2.20 -1.98
N VAL A 116 -1.91 2.64 -1.88
CA VAL A 116 -2.54 3.14 -0.65
C VAL A 116 -2.86 1.99 0.32
N PRO A 117 -2.77 2.24 1.64
CA PRO A 117 -2.98 1.22 2.67
C PRO A 117 -4.25 0.41 2.44
N GLY A 118 -4.11 -0.91 2.58
CA GLY A 118 -5.25 -1.82 2.58
C GLY A 118 -6.06 -1.86 1.29
N SER A 119 -5.57 -1.40 0.12
CA SER A 119 -6.31 -1.52 -1.15
C SER A 119 -5.53 -2.09 -2.33
N LEU A 120 -6.22 -2.79 -3.24
CA LEU A 120 -5.65 -3.46 -4.40
C LEU A 120 -6.69 -3.48 -5.54
N ILE A 121 -6.33 -3.01 -6.74
CA ILE A 121 -7.29 -3.01 -7.87
C ILE A 121 -7.45 -4.44 -8.40
N VAL A 122 -8.68 -4.94 -8.44
CA VAL A 122 -9.04 -6.28 -8.97
C VAL A 122 -9.48 -6.19 -10.43
N ASP A 123 -10.33 -5.23 -10.76
CA ASP A 123 -10.76 -4.98 -12.14
C ASP A 123 -10.99 -3.48 -12.32
N LEU A 124 -10.92 -3.03 -13.57
CA LEU A 124 -11.12 -1.65 -13.95
C LEU A 124 -12.03 -1.59 -15.16
N ASP A 125 -13.07 -0.78 -15.08
CA ASP A 125 -14.00 -0.51 -16.17
C ASP A 125 -13.77 0.90 -16.72
N ARG A 126 -13.11 0.96 -17.88
CA ARG A 126 -12.71 2.23 -18.52
C ARG A 126 -13.91 2.99 -19.08
N GLU A 127 -14.95 2.30 -19.52
CA GLU A 127 -16.14 2.93 -20.13
C GLU A 127 -16.99 3.64 -19.09
N THR A 128 -17.19 3.00 -17.94
CA THR A 128 -17.99 3.55 -16.84
C THR A 128 -17.17 4.39 -15.86
N GLY A 129 -15.84 4.26 -15.89
CA GLY A 129 -14.91 4.91 -14.95
C GLY A 129 -14.99 4.30 -13.55
N VAL A 130 -15.24 2.99 -13.43
CA VAL A 130 -15.39 2.29 -12.15
C VAL A 130 -14.14 1.48 -11.83
N LEU A 131 -13.57 1.72 -10.65
CA LEU A 131 -12.51 0.92 -10.04
C LEU A 131 -13.13 -0.13 -9.13
N TYR A 132 -12.84 -1.40 -9.37
CA TYR A 132 -13.17 -2.49 -8.45
C TYR A 132 -11.96 -2.77 -7.57
N VAL A 133 -12.07 -2.38 -6.31
CA VAL A 133 -10.96 -2.38 -5.37
C VAL A 133 -11.21 -3.39 -4.28
N HIS A 134 -10.26 -4.29 -4.09
CA HIS A 134 -10.22 -5.14 -2.92
C HIS A 134 -9.64 -4.35 -1.75
N VAL A 135 -10.36 -4.34 -0.64
CA VAL A 135 -9.99 -3.67 0.60
C VAL A 135 -9.71 -4.71 1.68
N PHE A 136 -8.56 -4.57 2.30
CA PHE A 136 -8.04 -5.43 3.36
C PHE A 136 -8.46 -4.90 4.74
N ASP A 137 -8.80 -5.83 5.64
CA ASP A 137 -9.15 -5.57 7.05
C ASP A 137 -10.31 -4.58 7.26
N VAL A 138 -11.45 -4.89 6.64
CA VAL A 138 -12.70 -4.13 6.77
C VAL A 138 -13.50 -4.68 7.96
N ALA A 139 -13.83 -3.84 8.95
CA ALA A 139 -14.62 -4.24 10.11
C ALA A 139 -16.12 -4.01 9.92
N GLY A 140 -16.52 -2.99 9.15
CA GLY A 140 -17.93 -2.72 8.90
C GLY A 140 -18.25 -1.62 7.87
N PRO A 141 -19.52 -1.21 7.75
CA PRO A 141 -20.00 -0.24 6.75
C PRO A 141 -19.34 1.14 6.83
N ALA A 142 -18.95 1.57 8.03
CA ALA A 142 -18.26 2.85 8.23
C ALA A 142 -16.88 2.88 7.54
N ASP A 143 -16.17 1.75 7.51
CA ASP A 143 -14.87 1.63 6.86
C ASP A 143 -15.00 1.66 5.34
N ILE A 144 -16.05 1.02 4.81
CA ILE A 144 -16.41 1.07 3.39
C ILE A 144 -16.68 2.52 2.94
N ALA A 145 -17.47 3.26 3.73
CA ALA A 145 -17.76 4.67 3.43
C ALA A 145 -16.51 5.56 3.53
N ARG A 146 -15.63 5.28 4.50
CA ARG A 146 -14.34 5.98 4.64
C ARG A 146 -13.44 5.70 3.43
N PHE A 147 -13.29 4.44 3.05
CA PHE A 147 -12.47 4.02 1.92
C PHE A 147 -12.89 4.72 0.62
N ARG A 148 -14.19 4.79 0.32
CA ARG A 148 -14.69 5.52 -0.85
C ARG A 148 -14.29 7.00 -0.84
N ARG A 149 -14.40 7.67 0.32
CA ARG A 149 -13.95 9.07 0.47
C ARG A 149 -12.44 9.20 0.26
N ASP A 150 -11.65 8.25 0.76
CA ASP A 150 -10.19 8.27 0.61
C ASP A 150 -9.78 8.11 -0.86
N VAL A 151 -10.47 7.26 -1.64
CA VAL A 151 -10.25 7.13 -3.09
C VAL A 151 -10.56 8.45 -3.82
N HIS A 152 -11.67 9.11 -3.51
CA HIS A 152 -11.98 10.43 -4.09
C HIS A 152 -11.02 11.54 -3.65
N GLU A 153 -10.45 11.46 -2.45
CA GLU A 153 -9.39 12.34 -1.97
C GLU A 153 -8.09 12.13 -2.77
N ILE A 154 -7.75 10.89 -3.10
CA ILE A 154 -6.61 10.55 -3.97
C ILE A 154 -6.85 11.11 -5.38
N GLU A 155 -8.02 10.85 -5.96
CA GLU A 155 -8.40 11.37 -7.28
C GLU A 155 -8.23 12.90 -7.34
N ARG A 156 -8.75 13.61 -6.34
CA ARG A 156 -8.61 15.08 -6.30
C ARG A 156 -7.15 15.54 -6.17
N ARG A 157 -6.32 14.85 -5.40
CA ARG A 157 -4.89 15.21 -5.31
C ARG A 157 -4.18 15.00 -6.64
N ILE A 158 -4.52 13.95 -7.37
CA ILE A 158 -4.00 13.66 -8.72
C ILE A 158 -4.46 14.74 -9.71
N ILE A 159 -5.78 14.99 -9.79
CA ILE A 159 -6.35 16.00 -10.68
C ILE A 159 -5.81 17.40 -10.35
N GLY A 160 -5.63 17.74 -9.07
CA GLY A 160 -5.01 18.99 -8.65
C GLY A 160 -3.51 19.10 -8.98
N ALA A 161 -2.83 17.99 -9.30
CA ALA A 161 -1.42 17.96 -9.66
C ALA A 161 -1.19 17.98 -11.19
N VAL A 162 -2.03 17.27 -11.95
CA VAL A 162 -1.81 17.05 -13.40
C VAL A 162 -3.01 17.36 -14.29
N GLY A 163 -4.20 17.62 -13.72
CA GLY A 163 -5.44 17.81 -14.47
C GLY A 163 -5.55 19.17 -15.15
N SER A 164 -6.50 19.26 -16.10
CA SER A 164 -6.94 20.50 -16.72
C SER A 164 -7.87 21.30 -15.80
N ASP A 165 -8.05 22.60 -16.06
CA ASP A 165 -8.96 23.43 -15.26
C ASP A 165 -10.42 22.93 -15.29
N ALA A 166 -10.84 22.35 -16.41
CA ALA A 166 -12.15 21.72 -16.55
C ALA A 166 -12.30 20.46 -15.65
N GLU A 167 -11.28 19.61 -15.60
CA GLU A 167 -11.29 18.41 -14.74
C GLU A 167 -11.28 18.78 -13.25
N ILE A 168 -10.58 19.86 -12.87
CA ILE A 168 -10.58 20.36 -11.49
C ILE A 168 -11.98 20.83 -11.07
N ALA A 169 -12.64 21.62 -11.93
CA ALA A 169 -14.00 22.11 -11.66
C ALA A 169 -15.01 20.95 -11.45
N VAL A 170 -14.88 19.87 -12.22
CA VAL A 170 -15.70 18.66 -12.07
C VAL A 170 -15.51 18.01 -10.69
N VAL A 171 -14.26 17.81 -10.27
CA VAL A 171 -13.96 17.17 -8.97
C VAL A 171 -14.38 18.04 -7.80
N GLU A 172 -14.22 19.36 -7.90
CA GLU A 172 -14.65 20.31 -6.87
C GLU A 172 -16.19 20.38 -6.78
N GLY A 173 -16.90 20.34 -7.90
CA GLY A 173 -18.36 20.28 -7.91
C GLY A 173 -18.94 19.03 -7.24
N VAL A 174 -18.35 17.85 -7.48
CA VAL A 174 -18.75 16.59 -6.80
C VAL A 174 -18.52 16.67 -5.29
N ARG A 175 -17.42 17.32 -4.86
CA ARG A 175 -17.10 17.50 -3.44
C ARG A 175 -18.13 18.38 -2.74
N ASP A 176 -18.58 19.43 -3.39
CA ASP A 176 -19.56 20.36 -2.82
C ASP A 176 -20.95 19.73 -2.72
N ASP A 177 -21.33 18.88 -3.68
CA ASP A 177 -22.56 18.08 -3.60
C ASP A 177 -22.54 17.12 -2.40
N HIS A 178 -21.45 16.38 -2.22
CA HIS A 178 -21.26 15.52 -1.04
C HIS A 178 -21.27 16.30 0.29
N ARG A 179 -20.77 17.54 0.32
CA ARG A 179 -20.83 18.39 1.52
C ARG A 179 -22.25 18.89 1.81
N ARG A 180 -23.06 19.14 0.77
CA ARG A 180 -24.45 19.59 0.90
C ARG A 180 -25.38 18.46 1.34
N CYS A 181 -25.13 17.22 0.93
CA CYS A 181 -25.96 16.06 1.26
C CYS A 181 -25.68 15.44 2.64
N VAL A 182 -24.63 15.84 3.36
CA VAL A 182 -24.42 15.43 4.75
C VAL A 182 -25.11 16.46 5.64
N PRO A 183 -26.25 16.16 6.29
CA PRO A 183 -26.80 17.06 7.28
C PRO A 183 -25.76 17.16 8.40
N CYS A 184 -25.24 18.36 8.62
CA CYS A 184 -24.50 18.67 9.83
C CYS A 184 -25.43 18.44 11.03
N ARG A 185 -25.41 17.24 11.64
CA ARG A 185 -25.74 17.12 13.07
C ARG A 185 -24.60 17.78 13.85
N ARG A 186 -24.53 19.11 13.79
CA ARG A 186 -23.91 19.89 14.85
C ARG A 186 -24.95 19.96 15.96
N GLY A 187 -24.62 19.38 17.11
CA GLY A 187 -25.39 19.58 18.32
C GLY A 187 -25.51 21.07 18.60
N GLY A 188 -26.75 21.54 18.65
CA GLY A 188 -27.15 22.82 19.19
C GLY A 188 -28.32 22.54 20.12
N ASN A 189 -28.14 22.86 21.40
CA ASN A 189 -29.21 22.90 22.38
C ASN A 189 -30.18 24.01 21.98
N ASP A 190 -31.16 23.69 21.13
CA ASP A 190 -32.35 24.52 20.97
C ASP A 190 -33.48 23.84 21.74
N ALA A 191 -33.41 23.97 23.06
CA ALA A 191 -34.55 23.78 23.95
C ALA A 191 -35.56 24.91 23.66
N GLY A 192 -36.41 24.70 22.65
CA GLY A 192 -37.64 25.47 22.49
C GLY A 192 -38.66 25.04 23.55
N PRO A 193 -39.34 25.96 24.26
CA PRO A 193 -40.31 25.58 25.28
C PRO A 193 -41.62 25.15 24.59
N HIS A 194 -41.76 23.87 24.31
CA HIS A 194 -43.06 23.33 23.91
C HIS A 194 -43.95 23.16 25.16
N ARG A 195 -44.89 24.10 25.30
CA ARG A 195 -46.08 23.97 26.16
C ARG A 195 -46.91 22.76 25.73
N PRO A 196 -47.39 21.90 26.65
CA PRO A 196 -48.42 20.93 26.32
C PRO A 196 -49.79 21.63 26.43
N GLY A 197 -50.46 21.80 25.28
CA GLY A 197 -51.84 22.26 25.16
C GLY A 197 -52.69 21.18 24.49
N ALA A 198 -53.83 20.91 25.11
CA ALA A 198 -54.79 19.83 24.88
C ALA A 198 -55.33 19.71 23.44
N VAL A 199 -55.64 18.46 23.02
CA VAL A 199 -56.85 18.13 22.22
C VAL A 199 -57.31 16.70 22.55
N ASP A 200 -58.46 16.65 23.21
CA ASP A 200 -59.66 15.82 23.07
C ASP A 200 -59.67 14.28 23.04
N ALA A 201 -60.67 13.81 23.79
CA ALA A 201 -61.12 12.45 24.04
C ALA A 201 -62.04 11.90 22.92
N GLY A 202 -62.04 10.58 22.78
CA GLY A 202 -63.07 9.80 22.09
C GLY A 202 -62.72 8.30 22.06
N PRO A 203 -63.69 7.38 22.17
CA PRO A 203 -63.56 6.32 23.17
C PRO A 203 -63.51 4.88 22.63
N ASP A 204 -63.03 4.02 23.52
CA ASP A 204 -63.60 2.70 23.86
C ASP A 204 -63.06 1.41 23.20
N ARG A 205 -63.01 0.38 24.08
CA ARG A 205 -62.85 -1.08 23.88
C ARG A 205 -61.43 -1.56 23.56
N GLY A 206 -60.80 -2.49 24.28
CA GLY A 206 -61.24 -3.46 25.28
C GLY A 206 -60.36 -4.71 25.15
N HIS A 207 -60.14 -5.42 26.25
CA HIS A 207 -59.40 -6.71 26.39
C HIS A 207 -57.87 -6.56 26.48
N GLY A 208 -57.15 -7.20 27.39
CA GLY A 208 -57.46 -8.23 28.38
C GLY A 208 -56.19 -8.50 29.19
N ARG A 209 -56.39 -8.95 30.43
CA ARG A 209 -55.41 -9.17 31.49
C ARG A 209 -54.42 -10.31 31.21
N ALA A 210 -53.26 -10.23 31.85
CA ALA A 210 -52.55 -11.26 32.66
C ALA A 210 -51.02 -11.11 32.44
N ALA A 211 -50.22 -10.63 33.39
CA ALA A 211 -49.83 -11.24 34.66
C ALA A 211 -49.15 -12.61 34.48
N GLY A 212 -47.86 -12.69 34.79
CA GLY A 212 -47.09 -13.93 34.74
C GLY A 212 -45.60 -13.70 35.00
N ASP A 213 -45.27 -13.83 36.28
CA ASP A 213 -43.99 -13.69 36.96
C ASP A 213 -42.99 -14.82 36.61
N HIS A 214 -41.80 -14.76 37.22
CA HIS A 214 -40.70 -15.74 37.29
C HIS A 214 -39.56 -15.57 36.25
N GLY A 215 -38.28 -15.56 36.61
CA GLY A 215 -37.65 -15.82 37.89
C GLY A 215 -36.14 -15.63 37.79
N VAL A 216 -35.60 -15.06 38.85
CA VAL A 216 -34.19 -14.95 39.19
C VAL A 216 -33.57 -16.34 39.39
N CYS A 217 -32.31 -16.54 38.96
CA CYS A 217 -31.37 -17.44 39.62
C CYS A 217 -29.94 -16.90 39.52
N ASP A 218 -29.42 -16.62 40.72
CA ASP A 218 -28.07 -16.26 41.13
C ASP A 218 -27.19 -17.54 41.24
N ARG A 219 -25.87 -17.41 41.00
CA ARG A 219 -24.76 -17.88 41.88
C ARG A 219 -23.52 -18.52 41.23
N ARG A 220 -22.38 -17.99 41.72
CA ARG A 220 -21.07 -18.63 42.03
C ARG A 220 -20.21 -19.03 40.82
N GLY A 221 -18.95 -18.62 40.71
CA GLY A 221 -17.93 -18.41 41.75
C GLY A 221 -17.10 -19.68 41.89
N GLY A 222 -15.94 -19.74 41.23
CA GLY A 222 -15.03 -20.89 41.30
C GLY A 222 -13.69 -20.65 40.61
N ARG A 223 -12.75 -20.04 41.34
CA ARG A 223 -11.31 -20.14 41.07
C ARG A 223 -10.84 -21.55 41.43
N LEU A 224 -10.06 -22.20 40.57
CA LEU A 224 -9.14 -23.28 40.96
C LEU A 224 -7.89 -23.27 40.05
N GLN A 225 -6.77 -22.84 40.62
CA GLN A 225 -5.42 -23.38 40.39
C GLN A 225 -5.17 -24.35 41.54
N PRO A 226 -4.46 -25.48 41.33
CA PRO A 226 -3.01 -25.47 41.59
C PRO A 226 -2.21 -26.49 40.75
N GLY A 227 -0.88 -26.43 40.86
CA GLY A 227 -0.02 -27.58 40.51
C GLY A 227 1.36 -27.21 39.99
N ARG A 228 2.27 -26.84 40.91
CA ARG A 228 3.72 -27.02 40.71
C ARG A 228 4.01 -28.52 40.58
N ASP A 229 4.95 -28.90 39.73
CA ASP A 229 6.19 -29.59 40.12
C ASP A 229 6.96 -30.17 38.92
N ARG A 230 8.28 -30.27 39.15
CA ARG A 230 9.31 -31.04 38.43
C ARG A 230 10.09 -30.34 37.33
N ALA A 231 11.15 -29.69 37.82
CA ALA A 231 12.48 -29.80 37.26
C ALA A 231 12.93 -31.27 37.15
N SER A 232 13.60 -31.65 36.06
CA SER A 232 15.01 -32.09 36.05
C SER A 232 15.45 -32.49 34.64
N ASP A 233 16.77 -32.46 34.45
CA ASP A 233 17.56 -33.25 33.51
C ASP A 233 17.53 -32.94 32.02
N SER A 234 18.54 -32.18 31.59
CA SER A 234 19.55 -32.70 30.65
C SER A 234 20.68 -31.69 30.45
N ALA A 235 21.59 -31.62 31.43
CA ALA A 235 22.90 -31.02 31.26
C ALA A 235 23.93 -31.86 32.01
N ARG A 236 24.63 -32.72 31.28
CA ARG A 236 26.03 -33.14 31.49
C ARG A 236 26.32 -34.37 30.66
N VAL A 237 27.43 -34.30 29.93
CA VAL A 237 28.54 -35.26 29.86
C VAL A 237 29.22 -35.00 28.52
N VAL A 238 30.37 -34.32 28.54
CA VAL A 238 31.65 -34.78 27.96
C VAL A 238 32.70 -33.76 28.40
N ALA A 239 33.39 -34.08 29.49
CA ALA A 239 34.69 -33.50 29.82
C ALA A 239 35.54 -34.63 30.38
N ALA A 240 36.49 -35.14 29.60
CA ALA A 240 37.75 -35.72 30.09
C ALA A 240 38.58 -36.24 28.91
N ARG A 241 39.64 -35.51 28.54
CA ARG A 241 40.93 -36.11 28.20
C ARG A 241 42.03 -35.08 28.41
N ARG A 242 42.58 -35.09 29.62
CA ARG A 242 43.90 -34.52 29.93
C ARG A 242 44.95 -35.55 29.51
N GLY A 243 45.81 -35.17 28.57
CA GLY A 243 47.08 -35.86 28.28
C GLY A 243 48.22 -34.86 28.49
N ARG A 244 49.06 -35.13 29.49
CA ARG A 244 50.33 -34.44 29.78
C ARG A 244 51.40 -34.85 28.77
N LEU A 245 52.07 -33.88 28.17
CA LEU A 245 53.51 -33.85 27.81
C LEU A 245 53.84 -32.34 27.74
N GLY A 246 54.76 -31.72 28.47
CA GLY A 246 56.15 -32.11 28.75
C GLY A 246 57.07 -31.29 27.82
N GLY A 247 57.76 -30.27 28.34
CA GLY A 247 58.85 -29.58 27.62
C GLY A 247 58.77 -28.05 27.63
N GLY A 248 59.42 -27.42 28.61
CA GLY A 248 59.61 -25.97 28.67
C GLY A 248 60.82 -25.51 27.86
N GLY A 249 60.65 -24.39 27.16
CA GLY A 249 61.72 -23.54 26.64
C GLY A 249 61.27 -22.08 26.74
N PRO A 250 62.16 -21.11 27.05
CA PRO A 250 61.75 -19.73 27.29
C PRO A 250 61.40 -19.06 25.95
N VAL A 251 60.11 -18.83 25.73
CA VAL A 251 59.62 -18.02 24.61
C VAL A 251 59.97 -16.56 24.89
N ARG A 252 60.95 -16.03 24.16
CA ARG A 252 61.27 -14.60 24.12
C ARG A 252 60.01 -13.82 23.72
N ARG A 253 59.50 -12.99 24.64
CA ARG A 253 58.46 -12.01 24.34
C ARG A 253 59.02 -10.95 23.37
N PRO A 254 58.39 -10.70 22.21
CA PRO A 254 58.73 -9.51 21.45
C PRO A 254 58.32 -8.27 22.25
N ARG A 255 59.31 -7.45 22.62
CA ARG A 255 59.11 -6.08 23.10
C ARG A 255 58.55 -5.26 21.93
N GLY A 256 57.25 -5.04 21.96
CA GLY A 256 56.57 -4.27 20.93
C GLY A 256 55.04 -4.31 21.02
N ALA A 257 54.49 -4.40 22.23
CA ALA A 257 53.09 -4.06 22.43
C ALA A 257 52.98 -2.54 22.42
N ALA A 258 52.90 -1.96 21.22
CA ALA A 258 52.36 -0.63 21.08
C ALA A 258 50.94 -0.68 21.65
N GLU A 259 50.75 -0.09 22.83
CA GLU A 259 49.43 0.27 23.33
C GLU A 259 48.75 1.08 22.22
N VAL A 260 47.85 0.45 21.48
CA VAL A 260 46.85 1.17 20.68
C VAL A 260 45.92 1.79 21.70
N ARG A 261 46.34 2.95 22.21
CA ARG A 261 45.53 3.83 23.03
C ARG A 261 44.37 4.27 22.14
N TYR A 262 43.21 3.63 22.33
CA TYR A 262 41.93 4.18 21.91
C TYR A 262 41.75 5.50 22.65
N ARG A 263 42.32 6.56 22.05
CA ARG A 263 42.10 7.92 22.48
C ARG A 263 40.62 8.16 22.25
N GLY A 264 39.86 8.10 23.35
CA GLY A 264 38.50 8.61 23.43
C GLY A 264 38.52 10.11 23.14
N GLY A 265 38.70 10.46 21.87
CA GLY A 265 38.27 11.73 21.34
C GLY A 265 36.76 11.67 21.32
N ARG A 266 36.11 12.64 21.97
CA ARG A 266 34.68 12.89 21.81
C ARG A 266 34.38 12.79 20.30
N ALA A 267 33.67 11.74 19.90
CA ALA A 267 33.26 11.56 18.52
C ALA A 267 32.30 12.71 18.22
N VAL A 268 32.84 13.81 17.70
CA VAL A 268 32.05 14.69 16.84
C VAL A 268 31.56 13.73 15.77
N MET A 269 30.26 13.42 15.75
CA MET A 269 29.69 12.55 14.72
C MET A 269 30.06 13.18 13.38
N GLY A 270 31.08 12.61 12.72
CA GLY A 270 31.46 13.04 11.38
C GLY A 270 30.24 12.85 10.49
N VAL A 271 30.09 13.72 9.49
CA VAL A 271 29.02 13.59 8.47
C VAL A 271 28.99 12.17 7.90
N THR A 272 30.15 11.54 7.75
CA THR A 272 30.29 10.13 7.33
C THR A 272 29.68 9.14 8.31
N ALA A 273 29.90 9.31 9.62
CA ALA A 273 29.32 8.43 10.64
C ALA A 273 27.78 8.56 10.70
N VAL A 274 27.26 9.78 10.51
CA VAL A 274 25.81 10.00 10.41
C VAL A 274 25.26 9.32 9.15
N LEU A 275 25.90 9.49 7.99
CA LEU A 275 25.49 8.84 6.75
C LEU A 275 25.55 7.31 6.84
N ASP A 276 26.55 6.75 7.51
CA ASP A 276 26.68 5.32 7.74
C ASP A 276 25.58 4.78 8.67
N ALA A 277 25.24 5.52 9.72
CA ALA A 277 24.12 5.18 10.60
C ALA A 277 22.78 5.22 9.85
N VAL A 278 22.56 6.25 9.02
CA VAL A 278 21.35 6.37 8.19
C VAL A 278 21.28 5.24 7.16
N ALA A 279 22.38 4.94 6.46
CA ALA A 279 22.44 3.85 5.50
C ALA A 279 22.17 2.49 6.18
N GLY A 280 22.78 2.24 7.33
CA GLY A 280 22.55 1.03 8.13
C GLY A 280 21.09 0.89 8.55
N PHE A 281 20.46 1.98 9.00
CA PHE A 281 19.04 1.99 9.35
C PHE A 281 18.15 1.68 8.14
N CYS A 282 18.41 2.30 6.98
CA CYS A 282 17.68 2.05 5.75
C CYS A 282 17.80 0.58 5.29
N LEU A 283 19.02 0.03 5.29
CA LEU A 283 19.27 -1.36 4.87
C LEU A 283 18.60 -2.36 5.82
N LEU A 284 18.77 -2.20 7.13
CA LEU A 284 18.17 -3.10 8.12
C LEU A 284 16.64 -2.98 8.14
N GLY A 285 16.10 -1.76 8.14
CA GLY A 285 14.66 -1.51 8.08
C GLY A 285 14.03 -2.09 6.82
N GLY A 286 14.70 -1.91 5.67
CA GLY A 286 14.25 -2.46 4.40
C GLY A 286 14.28 -3.99 4.34
N ALA A 287 15.32 -4.61 4.91
CA ALA A 287 15.42 -6.07 5.03
C ALA A 287 14.32 -6.64 5.93
N LEU A 288 14.04 -6.00 7.07
CA LEU A 288 12.97 -6.42 7.99
C LEU A 288 11.57 -6.30 7.35
N LEU A 289 11.31 -5.22 6.61
CA LEU A 289 10.04 -5.08 5.86
C LEU A 289 9.89 -6.13 4.76
N SER A 290 10.99 -6.45 4.05
CA SER A 290 11.00 -7.49 3.02
C SER A 290 10.75 -8.87 3.64
N LEU A 291 11.34 -9.15 4.81
CA LEU A 291 11.08 -10.36 5.57
C LEU A 291 9.61 -10.42 6.01
N ALA A 292 9.05 -9.33 6.53
CA ALA A 292 7.64 -9.25 6.93
C ALA A 292 6.69 -9.47 5.75
N ALA A 293 7.03 -8.99 4.55
CA ALA A 293 6.30 -9.30 3.31
C ALA A 293 6.28 -10.81 3.03
N GLY A 294 7.45 -11.47 3.12
CA GLY A 294 7.57 -12.92 2.95
C GLY A 294 6.77 -13.71 4.00
N VAL A 295 6.80 -13.29 5.27
CA VAL A 295 5.97 -13.88 6.33
C VAL A 295 4.49 -13.69 6.03
N GLY A 296 4.07 -12.50 5.59
CA GLY A 296 2.69 -12.22 5.20
C GLY A 296 2.21 -13.08 4.02
N LEU A 297 3.09 -13.37 3.05
CA LEU A 297 2.80 -14.25 1.92
C LEU A 297 2.50 -15.70 2.37
N LEU A 298 3.20 -16.18 3.40
CA LEU A 298 2.99 -17.52 3.96
C LEU A 298 1.80 -17.57 4.91
N ARG A 299 1.55 -16.49 5.66
CA ARG A 299 0.57 -16.45 6.74
C ARG A 299 -0.84 -16.12 6.26
N PHE A 300 -1.00 -15.26 5.26
CA PHE A 300 -2.32 -14.79 4.88
C PHE A 300 -3.16 -15.89 4.20
N PRO A 301 -4.46 -15.96 4.53
CA PRO A 301 -5.30 -17.10 4.19
C PRO A 301 -5.82 -17.10 2.74
N ASP A 302 -5.80 -15.95 2.07
CA ASP A 302 -6.27 -15.79 0.69
C ASP A 302 -5.25 -15.06 -0.19
N LEU A 303 -5.39 -15.25 -1.50
CA LEU A 303 -4.47 -14.72 -2.50
C LEU A 303 -4.44 -13.19 -2.55
N LEU A 304 -5.58 -12.51 -2.38
CA LEU A 304 -5.64 -11.06 -2.47
C LEU A 304 -4.93 -10.43 -1.26
N SER A 305 -5.18 -10.96 -0.05
CA SER A 305 -4.45 -10.59 1.17
C SER A 305 -2.94 -10.83 1.04
N ARG A 306 -2.53 -11.96 0.48
CA ARG A 306 -1.11 -12.26 0.19
C ARG A 306 -0.46 -11.23 -0.74
N MET A 307 -1.18 -10.76 -1.77
CA MET A 307 -0.68 -9.71 -2.66
C MET A 307 -0.51 -8.39 -1.94
N HIS A 308 -1.36 -8.03 -0.97
CA HIS A 308 -1.12 -6.83 -0.16
C HIS A 308 0.23 -6.91 0.56
N ALA A 309 0.56 -8.06 1.16
CA ALA A 309 1.87 -8.26 1.80
C ALA A 309 3.02 -8.12 0.80
N ALA A 310 2.85 -8.71 -0.38
CA ALA A 310 3.87 -8.76 -1.42
C ALA A 310 4.10 -7.41 -2.14
N THR A 311 3.16 -6.47 -2.10
CA THR A 311 3.28 -5.20 -2.84
C THR A 311 3.44 -3.96 -1.98
N LYS A 312 3.14 -4.00 -0.68
CA LYS A 312 3.25 -2.82 0.20
C LYS A 312 4.54 -2.85 1.04
N PRO A 313 4.65 -3.71 2.09
CA PRO A 313 5.90 -3.85 2.83
C PRO A 313 7.11 -4.12 1.93
N GLN A 314 6.97 -4.94 0.89
CA GLN A 314 8.06 -5.26 -0.02
C GLN A 314 8.53 -4.06 -0.86
N VAL A 315 7.61 -3.25 -1.38
CA VAL A 315 7.99 -2.08 -2.19
C VAL A 315 8.70 -1.05 -1.34
N LEU A 316 8.18 -0.74 -0.14
CA LEU A 316 8.87 0.16 0.78
C LEU A 316 10.21 -0.43 1.24
N GLY A 317 10.24 -1.73 1.53
CA GLY A 317 11.46 -2.45 1.93
C GLY A 317 12.56 -2.33 0.88
N LEU A 318 12.22 -2.54 -0.40
CA LEU A 318 13.14 -2.35 -1.50
C LEU A 318 13.58 -0.88 -1.64
N LEU A 319 12.66 0.08 -1.58
CA LEU A 319 13.00 1.50 -1.67
C LEU A 319 13.96 1.95 -0.56
N LEU A 320 13.81 1.43 0.67
CA LEU A 320 14.75 1.67 1.75
C LEU A 320 16.13 1.06 1.48
N ILE A 321 16.17 -0.18 0.97
CA ILE A 321 17.44 -0.83 0.60
C ILE A 321 18.15 -0.04 -0.50
N LEU A 322 17.42 0.39 -1.54
CA LEU A 322 17.96 1.22 -2.63
C LEU A 322 18.48 2.56 -2.09
N THR A 323 17.76 3.19 -1.16
CA THR A 323 18.18 4.45 -0.54
C THR A 323 19.45 4.28 0.30
N GLY A 324 19.52 3.24 1.15
CA GLY A 324 20.71 2.94 1.94
C GLY A 324 21.93 2.60 1.06
N THR A 325 21.70 1.91 -0.05
CA THR A 325 22.73 1.57 -1.04
C THR A 325 23.21 2.82 -1.80
N ALA A 326 22.30 3.72 -2.17
CA ALA A 326 22.63 4.98 -2.85
C ALA A 326 23.52 5.88 -1.98
N ILE A 327 23.26 5.94 -0.67
CA ILE A 327 24.09 6.69 0.29
C ILE A 327 25.53 6.13 0.35
N ARG A 328 25.70 4.81 0.17
CA ARG A 328 27.00 4.13 0.28
C ARG A 328 27.81 4.12 -1.01
N LEU A 329 27.16 3.97 -2.16
CA LEU A 329 27.84 3.89 -3.46
C LEU A 329 28.24 5.28 -3.97
N GLY A 330 27.43 6.31 -3.76
CA GLY A 330 27.77 7.72 -4.01
C GLY A 330 28.06 8.12 -5.46
N THR A 331 28.19 7.18 -6.41
CA THR A 331 28.43 7.49 -7.81
C THR A 331 27.14 7.93 -8.50
N LEU A 332 27.23 8.88 -9.45
CA LEU A 332 26.07 9.38 -10.19
C LEU A 332 25.35 8.25 -10.96
N VAL A 333 26.11 7.32 -11.54
CA VAL A 333 25.59 6.18 -12.30
C VAL A 333 24.81 5.22 -11.40
N ASP A 334 25.33 4.91 -10.22
CA ASP A 334 24.64 4.05 -9.26
C ASP A 334 23.35 4.73 -8.78
N ILE A 335 23.41 6.02 -8.41
CA ILE A 335 22.24 6.75 -7.94
C ILE A 335 21.14 6.80 -9.01
N THR A 336 21.48 7.14 -10.25
CA THR A 336 20.50 7.21 -11.36
C THR A 336 19.88 5.85 -11.65
N THR A 337 20.68 4.77 -11.66
CA THR A 337 20.19 3.41 -11.83
C THR A 337 19.27 2.98 -10.68
N LEU A 338 19.66 3.25 -9.43
CA LEU A 338 18.85 2.91 -8.24
C LEU A 338 17.52 3.68 -8.21
N VAL A 339 17.52 4.96 -8.61
CA VAL A 339 16.29 5.74 -8.78
C VAL A 339 15.40 5.13 -9.86
N LEU A 340 15.98 4.72 -10.99
CA LEU A 340 15.23 4.10 -12.08
C LEU A 340 14.61 2.76 -11.64
N VAL A 341 15.36 1.93 -10.90
CA VAL A 341 14.85 0.70 -10.27
C VAL A 341 13.69 1.01 -9.33
N GLY A 342 13.80 2.06 -8.49
CA GLY A 342 12.73 2.47 -7.59
C GLY A 342 11.46 2.92 -8.32
N VAL A 343 11.59 3.71 -9.40
CA VAL A 343 10.46 4.15 -10.23
C VAL A 343 9.80 2.97 -10.94
N PHE A 344 10.59 2.09 -11.58
CA PHE A 344 10.03 0.91 -12.22
C PHE A 344 9.37 -0.04 -11.23
N GLN A 345 9.91 -0.19 -10.02
CA GLN A 345 9.27 -0.99 -8.98
C GLN A 345 7.90 -0.42 -8.59
N LEU A 346 7.80 0.89 -8.40
CA LEU A 346 6.55 1.56 -8.01
C LEU A 346 5.45 1.38 -9.05
N ILE A 347 5.79 1.28 -10.32
CA ILE A 347 4.82 1.04 -11.41
C ILE A 347 4.56 -0.46 -11.58
N THR A 348 5.60 -1.27 -11.56
CA THR A 348 5.51 -2.70 -11.91
C THR A 348 4.79 -3.51 -10.83
N ALA A 349 5.02 -3.20 -9.55
CA ALA A 349 4.43 -3.97 -8.46
C ALA A 349 2.89 -3.89 -8.44
N PRO A 350 2.24 -2.71 -8.53
CA PRO A 350 0.79 -2.62 -8.64
C PRO A 350 0.23 -3.25 -9.91
N VAL A 351 0.88 -3.04 -11.06
CA VAL A 351 0.44 -3.63 -12.34
C VAL A 351 0.43 -5.16 -12.25
N ALA A 352 1.49 -5.76 -11.71
CA ALA A 352 1.56 -7.19 -11.50
C ALA A 352 0.46 -7.67 -10.54
N ALA A 353 0.25 -6.97 -9.42
CA ALA A 353 -0.81 -7.25 -8.46
C ALA A 353 -2.21 -7.20 -9.09
N HIS A 354 -2.44 -6.19 -9.94
CA HIS A 354 -3.69 -6.02 -10.67
C HIS A 354 -3.92 -7.18 -11.64
N MET A 355 -2.92 -7.57 -12.41
CA MET A 355 -3.01 -8.69 -13.35
C MET A 355 -3.32 -10.01 -12.62
N VAL A 356 -2.62 -10.29 -11.51
CA VAL A 356 -2.84 -11.49 -10.72
C VAL A 356 -4.21 -11.46 -10.05
N GLY A 357 -4.62 -10.33 -9.46
CA GLY A 357 -5.94 -10.17 -8.84
C GLY A 357 -7.08 -10.36 -9.83
N ARG A 358 -6.95 -9.79 -11.03
CA ARG A 358 -7.93 -9.94 -12.11
C ARG A 358 -8.03 -11.39 -12.60
N ALA A 359 -6.89 -12.05 -12.78
CA ALA A 359 -6.84 -13.45 -13.21
C ALA A 359 -7.45 -14.36 -12.13
N ALA A 360 -7.09 -14.16 -10.87
CA ALA A 360 -7.61 -14.92 -9.74
C ALA A 360 -9.12 -14.77 -9.55
N TYR A 361 -9.64 -13.54 -9.65
CA TYR A 361 -11.07 -13.29 -9.54
C TYR A 361 -11.85 -13.98 -10.66
N ARG A 362 -11.33 -13.96 -11.90
CA ARG A 362 -11.93 -14.65 -13.05
C ARG A 362 -11.86 -16.17 -12.96
N ALA A 363 -10.78 -16.71 -12.39
CA ALA A 363 -10.63 -18.13 -12.15
C ALA A 363 -11.45 -18.65 -10.96
N GLY A 364 -12.15 -17.77 -10.22
CA GLY A 364 -12.92 -18.16 -9.03
C GLY A 364 -12.08 -18.53 -7.82
N LEU A 365 -10.79 -18.16 -7.80
CA LEU A 365 -9.84 -18.49 -6.73
C LEU A 365 -9.94 -17.56 -5.51
N VAL A 366 -10.87 -16.58 -5.53
CA VAL A 366 -11.08 -15.63 -4.45
C VAL A 366 -12.05 -16.23 -3.43
N ARG A 367 -11.61 -16.32 -2.17
CA ARG A 367 -12.41 -16.86 -1.05
C ARG A 367 -13.53 -15.89 -0.68
N ARG A 368 -14.73 -16.14 -1.21
CA ARG A 368 -15.91 -15.28 -1.01
C ARG A 368 -16.41 -15.24 0.44
N GLU A 369 -16.15 -16.27 1.22
CA GLU A 369 -16.48 -16.33 2.65
C GLU A 369 -15.74 -15.30 3.51
N LEU A 370 -14.57 -14.82 3.05
CA LEU A 370 -13.80 -13.78 3.71
C LEU A 370 -14.21 -12.36 3.26
N LEU A 371 -15.09 -12.25 2.24
CA LEU A 371 -15.58 -10.99 1.72
C LEU A 371 -16.86 -10.57 2.43
N LEU A 372 -16.82 -9.45 3.15
CA LEU A 372 -18.01 -8.80 3.73
C LEU A 372 -18.98 -8.31 2.64
N THR A 373 -18.45 -7.87 1.51
CA THR A 373 -19.24 -7.36 0.38
C THR A 373 -18.47 -7.60 -0.92
N ASP A 374 -19.17 -7.97 -1.99
CA ASP A 374 -18.62 -8.14 -3.34
C ASP A 374 -19.52 -7.45 -4.37
N GLU A 375 -19.19 -6.19 -4.69
CA GLU A 375 -19.92 -5.38 -5.67
C GLU A 375 -19.52 -5.71 -7.13
N LEU A 376 -18.36 -6.36 -7.32
CA LEU A 376 -17.92 -6.82 -8.64
C LEU A 376 -18.75 -8.03 -9.10
N ALA A 377 -19.14 -8.92 -8.19
CA ALA A 377 -19.93 -10.11 -8.52
C ALA A 377 -21.23 -9.77 -9.25
N ALA A 378 -21.92 -8.69 -8.86
CA ALA A 378 -23.14 -8.24 -9.52
C ALA A 378 -22.89 -7.83 -10.98
N THR A 379 -21.76 -7.18 -11.24
CA THR A 379 -21.38 -6.73 -12.59
C THR A 379 -20.98 -7.92 -13.47
N VAL A 380 -20.23 -8.89 -12.93
CA VAL A 380 -19.85 -10.10 -13.64
C VAL A 380 -21.08 -10.95 -13.98
N ARG A 381 -22.04 -11.09 -13.05
CA ARG A 381 -23.30 -11.84 -13.27
C ARG A 381 -24.20 -11.20 -14.32
N ARG A 382 -24.28 -9.87 -14.38
CA ARG A 382 -25.10 -9.15 -15.37
C ARG A 382 -24.51 -9.22 -16.79
N GLY A 383 -23.27 -9.69 -16.94
CA GLY A 383 -22.49 -9.48 -18.16
C GLY A 383 -22.12 -8.01 -18.29
N ARG A 384 -20.90 -7.70 -18.76
CA ARG A 384 -20.50 -6.30 -18.97
C ARG A 384 -21.47 -5.65 -19.97
N PRO A 385 -22.22 -4.60 -19.60
CA PRO A 385 -23.05 -3.87 -20.55
C PRO A 385 -22.10 -3.18 -21.53
N GLY A 386 -21.91 -3.78 -22.73
CA GLY A 386 -20.96 -3.32 -23.75
C GLY A 386 -20.19 -4.42 -24.48
N ARG A 387 -20.14 -5.66 -23.95
CA ARG A 387 -19.49 -6.81 -24.63
C ARG A 387 -20.47 -7.83 -25.23
N GLY A 388 -21.70 -7.40 -25.50
CA GLY A 388 -22.66 -8.18 -26.29
C GLY A 388 -22.40 -8.00 -27.79
N SER A 389 -22.10 -9.09 -28.49
CA SER A 389 -22.10 -9.22 -29.98
C SER A 389 -20.92 -8.67 -30.79
N ARG A 390 -19.71 -9.15 -30.53
CA ARG A 390 -18.77 -9.45 -31.63
C ARG A 390 -18.29 -10.90 -31.53
N ARG A 391 -19.24 -11.82 -31.65
CA ARG A 391 -18.98 -13.13 -32.24
C ARG A 391 -19.39 -13.00 -33.70
N GLY A 392 -18.40 -12.98 -34.58
CA GLY A 392 -18.58 -12.85 -36.01
C GLY A 392 -17.25 -13.15 -36.67
N TRP A 393 -17.07 -14.45 -36.92
CA TRP A 393 -16.11 -15.14 -37.80
C TRP A 393 -14.63 -14.78 -37.70
#